data_AF-A0A6H0CL96-F1
#
_entry.id   AF-A0A6H0CL96-F1
#
_cell.length_a   1.000
_cell.length_b   1.000
_cell.length_c   1.000
_cell.angle_alpha   90.00
_cell.angle_beta   90.00
_cell.angle_gamma   90.00
#
_symmetry.space_group_name_H-M   'P 1'
#
loop_
_entity.id
_entity.type
_entity.pdbx_description
1 polymer ?
#
loop_
_entity_poly.entity_id
_entity_poly.type
_entity_poly.pdbx_seq_one_letter_code
_entity_poly.pdbx_strand_id
1 'polypeptide(L)'
;MKGLVGFGKKQDCVLVIRDSDVVLEALREVLDGAPERERAGLERALAVVGGVAGADEGPLRAAWVRKRLAGVGFAGDVGSVAAIKALRQAEPDLSLLAAVQLQRDAVAHPA
;
A
#
# COMPACT_ATOMS: atom_id res chain seq x y z
N MET A 1 -16.09 3.67 -18.07
CA MET A 1 -15.10 4.46 -17.30
C MET A 1 -15.84 5.60 -16.59
N LYS A 2 -16.09 5.48 -15.28
CA LYS A 2 -16.72 6.56 -14.50
C LYS A 2 -15.60 7.42 -13.92
N GLY A 3 -15.64 8.71 -14.24
CA GLY A 3 -14.55 9.66 -14.03
C GLY A 3 -14.09 9.79 -12.58
N LEU A 4 -12.78 9.85 -12.42
CA LEU A 4 -12.02 9.98 -11.17
C LEU A 4 -11.97 11.41 -10.60
N VAL A 5 -12.74 12.36 -11.13
CA VAL A 5 -12.57 13.78 -10.79
C VAL A 5 -13.87 14.40 -10.33
N GLY A 6 -14.00 14.57 -9.02
CA GLY A 6 -15.02 15.40 -8.38
C GLY A 6 -14.55 15.82 -6.99
N PHE A 7 -14.03 17.04 -6.88
CA PHE A 7 -13.46 17.70 -5.70
C PHE A 7 -14.48 17.99 -4.56
N GLY A 8 -15.46 17.10 -4.33
CA GLY A 8 -16.44 17.23 -3.26
C GLY A 8 -17.23 15.96 -2.94
N LYS A 9 -16.85 14.82 -3.53
CA LYS A 9 -17.46 13.52 -3.24
C LYS A 9 -16.46 12.68 -2.48
N LYS A 10 -16.93 12.04 -1.40
CA LYS A 10 -16.13 11.09 -0.65
C LYS A 10 -15.51 10.06 -1.60
N GLN A 11 -14.25 9.76 -1.42
CA GLN A 11 -13.49 8.82 -2.24
C GLN A 11 -13.97 7.40 -1.93
N ASP A 12 -14.39 6.69 -2.97
CA ASP A 12 -14.85 5.30 -2.89
C ASP A 12 -13.70 4.29 -3.02
N CYS A 13 -12.47 4.74 -3.27
CA CYS A 13 -11.31 3.87 -3.37
C CYS A 13 -10.02 4.52 -2.86
N VAL A 14 -9.06 3.67 -2.48
CA VAL A 14 -7.66 4.03 -2.29
C VAL A 14 -6.89 3.43 -3.46
N LEU A 15 -6.23 4.30 -4.22
CA LEU A 15 -5.38 3.91 -5.34
C LEU A 15 -4.02 3.43 -4.82
N VAL A 16 -3.61 2.24 -5.24
CA VAL A 16 -2.27 1.71 -4.98
C VAL A 16 -1.41 2.06 -6.19
N ILE A 17 -0.42 2.93 -5.98
CA ILE A 17 0.57 3.28 -7.01
C ILE A 17 1.80 2.39 -6.78
N ARG A 18 2.26 1.71 -7.84
CA ARG A 18 3.38 0.75 -7.78
C ARG A 18 4.55 1.26 -8.62
N ASP A 19 5.51 1.87 -7.94
CA ASP A 19 6.79 2.23 -8.56
C ASP A 19 7.82 1.10 -8.41
N SER A 20 7.54 0.09 -7.58
CA SER A 20 8.47 -1.02 -7.32
C SER A 20 8.80 -1.83 -8.57
N ASP A 21 7.84 -2.01 -9.48
CA ASP A 21 8.08 -2.71 -10.76
C ASP A 21 9.00 -1.86 -11.68
N VAL A 22 8.80 -0.54 -11.72
CA VAL A 22 9.67 0.40 -12.46
C VAL A 22 11.09 0.40 -11.90
N VAL A 23 11.22 0.41 -10.57
CA VAL A 23 12.52 0.34 -9.89
C VAL A 23 13.20 -1.01 -10.14
N LEU A 24 12.43 -2.11 -10.17
CA LEU A 24 12.96 -3.43 -10.46
C LEU A 24 13.56 -3.51 -11.87
N GLU A 25 12.86 -2.97 -12.87
CA GLU A 25 13.38 -2.89 -14.25
C GLU A 25 14.62 -2.01 -14.34
N ALA A 26 14.61 -0.82 -13.72
CA ALA A 26 15.78 0.06 -13.70
C ALA A 26 17.02 -0.62 -13.06
N LEU A 27 16.82 -1.41 -12.00
CA LEU A 27 17.91 -2.17 -11.38
C LEU A 27 18.43 -3.31 -12.27
N ARG A 28 17.57 -3.95 -13.06
CA ARG A 28 17.97 -4.98 -14.04
C ARG A 28 18.85 -4.38 -15.12
N GLU A 29 18.45 -3.24 -15.68
CA GLU A 29 19.23 -2.52 -16.69
C GLU A 29 20.62 -2.12 -16.17
N VAL A 30 20.70 -1.63 -14.92
CA VAL A 30 21.98 -1.28 -14.30
C VAL A 30 22.86 -2.52 -14.06
N LEU A 31 22.26 -3.64 -13.63
CA LEU A 31 23.00 -4.90 -13.40
C LEU A 31 23.62 -5.45 -14.68
N ASP A 32 22.92 -5.34 -15.82
CA ASP A 32 23.41 -5.83 -17.11
C ASP A 32 24.70 -5.14 -17.56
N GLY A 33 24.88 -3.87 -17.18
CA GLY A 33 26.10 -3.09 -17.45
C GLY A 33 27.10 -3.00 -16.28
N ALA A 34 26.81 -3.64 -15.15
CA ALA A 34 27.57 -3.40 -13.92
C ALA A 34 28.95 -4.05 -13.91
N PRO A 35 29.99 -3.36 -13.39
CA PRO A 35 31.28 -3.99 -13.14
C PRO A 35 31.18 -5.03 -12.01
N GLU A 36 32.04 -6.06 -12.02
CA GLU A 36 32.03 -7.18 -11.06
C GLU A 36 31.98 -6.73 -9.57
N ARG A 37 32.64 -5.61 -9.26
CA ARG A 37 32.67 -5.04 -7.91
C ARG A 37 31.29 -4.63 -7.38
N GLU A 38 30.35 -4.24 -8.24
CA GLU A 38 29.02 -3.76 -7.89
C GLU A 38 27.95 -4.85 -8.03
N ARG A 39 28.25 -5.88 -8.83
CA ARG A 39 27.33 -6.95 -9.22
C ARG A 39 26.63 -7.63 -8.04
N ALA A 40 27.40 -8.11 -7.06
CA ALA A 40 26.85 -8.77 -5.88
C ALA A 40 25.96 -7.84 -5.01
N GLY A 41 26.21 -6.53 -5.04
CA GLY A 41 25.37 -5.54 -4.37
C GLY A 41 24.03 -5.35 -5.08
N LEU A 42 24.07 -5.21 -6.41
CA LEU A 42 22.90 -5.05 -7.26
C LEU A 42 22.00 -6.30 -7.29
N GLU A 43 22.58 -7.49 -7.30
CA GLU A 43 21.83 -8.76 -7.18
C GLU A 43 21.07 -8.85 -5.84
N ARG A 44 21.70 -8.41 -4.73
CA ARG A 44 21.00 -8.30 -3.44
C ARG A 44 19.89 -7.25 -3.49
N ALA A 45 20.13 -6.10 -4.12
CA ALA A 45 19.11 -5.07 -4.28
C ALA A 45 17.90 -5.59 -5.09
N LEU A 46 18.14 -6.32 -6.18
CA LEU A 46 17.09 -6.99 -6.97
C LEU A 46 16.31 -8.01 -6.15
N ALA A 47 16.97 -8.79 -5.29
CA ALA A 47 16.27 -9.73 -4.41
C ALA A 47 15.35 -9.01 -3.41
N VAL A 48 15.79 -7.90 -2.84
CA VAL A 48 14.98 -7.08 -1.92
C VAL A 48 13.79 -6.44 -2.65
N VAL A 49 14.03 -5.80 -3.80
CA VAL A 49 12.97 -5.14 -4.57
C VAL A 49 12.03 -6.16 -5.18
N GLY A 50 12.53 -7.29 -5.66
CA GLY A 50 11.72 -8.40 -6.19
C GLY A 50 10.77 -9.01 -5.17
N GLY A 51 11.11 -8.95 -3.87
CA GLY A 51 10.22 -9.39 -2.79
C GLY A 51 9.04 -8.45 -2.53
N VAL A 52 9.10 -7.20 -3.00
CA VAL A 52 8.02 -6.21 -2.86
C VAL A 52 7.35 -5.86 -4.19
N ALA A 53 8.06 -6.05 -5.30
CA ALA A 53 7.52 -6.00 -6.65
C ALA A 53 6.50 -7.14 -6.84
N GLY A 54 5.36 -6.84 -7.45
CA GLY A 54 4.28 -7.83 -7.58
C GLY A 54 3.47 -8.14 -6.31
N ALA A 55 3.69 -7.48 -5.16
CA ALA A 55 2.85 -7.68 -3.98
C ALA A 55 1.36 -7.41 -4.29
N ASP A 56 0.45 -8.26 -3.83
CA ASP A 56 -0.98 -8.08 -4.06
C ASP A 56 -1.51 -6.78 -3.43
N GLU A 57 -2.57 -6.21 -4.02
CA GLU A 57 -3.15 -4.96 -3.50
C GLU A 57 -3.70 -5.09 -2.08
N GLY A 58 -4.21 -6.28 -1.73
CA GLY A 58 -4.80 -6.56 -0.41
C GLY A 58 -3.82 -6.34 0.75
N PRO A 59 -2.66 -7.02 0.77
CA PRO A 59 -1.60 -6.78 1.76
C PRO A 59 -1.14 -5.31 1.84
N LEU A 60 -1.00 -4.64 0.69
CA LEU A 60 -0.59 -3.22 0.66
C LEU A 60 -1.65 -2.31 1.29
N ARG A 61 -2.93 -2.51 0.97
CA ARG A 61 -4.05 -1.79 1.61
C ARG A 61 -4.11 -2.09 3.10
N ALA A 62 -3.93 -3.35 3.51
CA ALA A 62 -3.90 -3.76 4.91
C ALA A 62 -2.81 -3.04 5.72
N ALA A 63 -1.58 -2.99 5.18
CA ALA A 63 -0.47 -2.26 5.78
C ALA A 63 -0.75 -0.75 5.87
N TRP A 64 -1.32 -0.17 4.80
CA TRP A 64 -1.72 1.23 4.77
C TRP A 64 -2.77 1.55 5.84
N VAL A 65 -3.82 0.72 6.00
CA VAL A 65 -4.87 0.89 7.02
C VAL A 65 -4.26 0.92 8.42
N ARG A 66 -3.39 -0.05 8.73
CA ARG A 66 -2.72 -0.12 10.04
C ARG A 66 -1.88 1.12 10.31
N LYS A 67 -1.14 1.60 9.30
CA LYS A 67 -0.35 2.83 9.43
C LYS A 67 -1.23 4.05 9.72
N ARG A 68 -2.40 4.16 9.08
CA ARG A 68 -3.36 5.25 9.34
C ARG A 68 -3.97 5.18 10.73
N LEU A 69 -4.38 3.98 11.17
CA LEU A 69 -4.90 3.76 12.52
C LEU A 69 -3.86 4.10 13.59
N ALA A 70 -2.62 3.63 13.43
CA ALA A 70 -1.52 3.95 14.33
C ALA A 70 -1.22 5.46 14.35
N GLY A 71 -1.31 6.14 13.20
CA GLY A 71 -1.11 7.58 13.11
C GLY A 71 -2.10 8.42 13.91
N VAL A 72 -3.31 7.90 14.18
CA VAL A 72 -4.30 8.53 15.08
C VAL A 72 -4.33 7.89 16.46
N GLY A 73 -3.35 7.05 16.80
CA GLY A 73 -3.23 6.40 18.11
C GLY A 73 -4.26 5.29 18.35
N PHE A 74 -4.93 4.78 17.32
CA PHE A 74 -5.86 3.67 17.47
C PHE A 74 -5.10 2.35 17.65
N ALA A 75 -5.24 1.74 18.83
CA ALA A 75 -4.63 0.46 19.20
C ALA A 75 -5.64 -0.68 19.44
N GLY A 76 -6.91 -0.46 19.08
CA GLY A 76 -7.97 -1.46 19.24
C GLY A 76 -8.00 -2.51 18.13
N ASP A 77 -9.00 -3.39 18.20
CA ASP A 77 -9.23 -4.41 17.16
C ASP A 77 -9.55 -3.76 15.81
N VAL A 78 -8.79 -4.14 14.77
CA VAL A 78 -8.98 -3.68 13.39
C VAL A 78 -10.34 -4.10 12.82
N GLY A 79 -10.93 -5.20 13.30
CA GLY A 79 -12.27 -5.66 12.91
C GLY A 79 -13.43 -4.82 13.51
N SER A 80 -13.14 -3.91 14.43
CA SER A 80 -14.17 -3.16 15.15
C SER A 80 -14.74 -1.97 14.36
N VAL A 81 -15.98 -1.59 14.66
CA VAL A 81 -16.58 -0.34 14.15
C VAL A 81 -15.77 0.90 14.59
N ALA A 82 -15.09 0.81 15.73
CA ALA A 82 -14.20 1.87 16.20
C ALA A 82 -13.00 2.07 15.25
N ALA A 83 -12.46 0.99 14.67
CA ALA A 83 -11.42 1.08 13.66
C ALA A 83 -11.91 1.81 12.39
N ILE A 84 -13.14 1.54 11.92
CA ILE A 84 -13.71 2.26 10.78
C ILE A 84 -13.83 3.76 11.06
N LYS A 85 -14.28 4.12 12.28
CA LYS A 85 -14.37 5.52 12.71
C LYS A 85 -13.01 6.18 12.77
N ALA A 86 -12.02 5.51 13.38
CA ALA A 86 -10.65 6.00 13.46
C ALA A 86 -10.01 6.15 12.08
N LEU A 87 -10.25 5.21 11.16
CA LEU A 87 -9.75 5.29 9.78
C LEU A 87 -10.34 6.51 9.05
N ARG A 88 -11.64 6.77 9.20
CA ARG A 88 -12.29 7.95 8.60
C ARG A 88 -11.96 9.26 9.33
N GLN A 89 -11.42 9.20 10.54
CA GLN A 89 -10.83 10.37 11.21
C GLN A 89 -9.43 10.64 10.66
N ALA A 90 -8.64 9.59 10.42
CA ALA A 90 -7.32 9.69 9.81
C ALA A 90 -7.39 10.16 8.35
N GLU A 91 -8.45 9.77 7.64
CA GLU A 91 -8.68 10.06 6.22
C GLU A 91 -10.13 10.54 6.00
N PRO A 92 -10.41 11.85 6.21
CA PRO A 92 -11.76 12.41 6.23
C PRO A 92 -12.56 12.23 4.93
N ASP A 93 -11.84 12.18 3.81
CA ASP A 93 -12.44 12.07 2.48
C ASP A 93 -12.88 10.65 2.14
N LEU A 94 -12.53 9.64 2.95
CA LEU A 94 -12.99 8.27 2.71
C LEU A 94 -14.51 8.15 2.86
N SER A 95 -15.12 7.53 1.85
CA SER A 95 -16.50 7.06 1.97
C SER A 95 -16.59 5.96 3.02
N LEU A 96 -17.79 5.78 3.59
CA LEU A 96 -18.00 4.69 4.55
C LEU A 96 -17.79 3.33 3.88
N LEU A 97 -18.23 3.18 2.64
CA LEU A 97 -18.04 1.97 1.86
C LEU A 97 -16.56 1.65 1.67
N ALA A 98 -15.76 2.64 1.25
CA ALA A 98 -14.32 2.48 1.09
C ALA A 98 -13.65 2.07 2.40
N ALA A 99 -13.99 2.75 3.51
CA ALA A 99 -13.44 2.42 4.82
C ALA A 99 -13.77 0.99 5.26
N VAL A 100 -14.99 0.50 4.99
CA VAL A 100 -15.39 -0.90 5.27
C VAL A 100 -14.61 -1.88 4.41
N GLN A 101 -14.43 -1.60 3.11
CA GLN A 101 -13.67 -2.48 2.22
C GLN A 101 -12.19 -2.57 2.66
N LEU A 102 -11.57 -1.43 2.96
CA LEU A 102 -10.21 -1.36 3.46
C LEU A 102 -10.03 -2.10 4.80
N GLN A 103 -11.02 -2.00 5.69
CA GLN A 103 -11.02 -2.78 6.92
C GLN A 103 -11.06 -4.29 6.65
N ARG A 104 -11.89 -4.75 5.70
CA ARG A 104 -11.96 -6.17 5.32
C ARG A 104 -10.63 -6.65 4.76
N ASP A 105 -9.98 -5.86 3.91
CA ASP A 105 -8.64 -6.16 3.40
C ASP A 105 -7.64 -6.31 4.56
N ALA A 106 -7.71 -5.43 5.56
CA ALA A 106 -6.86 -5.49 6.75
C ALA A 106 -7.13 -6.72 7.63
N VAL A 107 -8.40 -7.13 7.79
CA VAL A 107 -8.76 -8.34 8.54
C VAL A 107 -8.32 -9.61 7.80
N ALA A 108 -8.45 -9.63 6.47
CA ALA A 108 -8.07 -10.77 5.64
C ALA A 108 -6.54 -10.99 5.56
N HIS A 109 -5.75 -9.93 5.76
CA HIS A 109 -4.29 -9.97 5.68
C HIS A 109 -3.67 -9.54 7.01
N PRO A 110 -3.57 -10.43 8.01
CA PRO A 110 -2.99 -10.12 9.32
C PRO A 110 -1.55 -9.58 9.21
N ALA A 111 -1.10 -8.86 10.25
CA ALA A 111 0.23 -8.26 10.32
C ALA A 111 1.33 -9.32 10.52
#